data_AF-A0A523SYI3-F1
#
_entry.id   AF-A0A523SYI3-F1
#
_cell.length_a   1.000
_cell.length_b   1.000
_cell.length_c   1.000
_cell.angle_alpha   90.00
_cell.angle_beta   90.00
_cell.angle_gamma   90.00
#
_symmetry.space_group_name_H-M   'P 1'
#
loop_
_entity.id
_entity.type
_entity.pdbx_description
1 polymer ?
#
loop_
_entity_poly.entity_id
_entity_poly.type
_entity_poly.pdbx_seq_one_letter_code
_entity_poly.pdbx_strand_id
1 'polypeptide(L)'
;MVRCSQEFLQIPNKEEFHAKLFSQADNRMYMVARNLVDSSWGNPSSMADGVGVLLYIWNRAFYQDGSTLDFDELEDCIDRNLQVLQSFRNKSILKLSEPDAEIINKLFNDFMNALAGVKETEEGERKIKKGPVGVTKAFHLLAPKFFPMWDTQIAIDYRCRYSTENAAERYIRFCKWIKQFAESVNKKCRPLPNDRTLVKLIDEYNHKTRSTKEEKHYKVLRKAS
;
A
#
# COMPACT_ATOMS: atom_id res chain seq x y z
N MET A 1 -31.83 -6.19 16.34
CA MET A 1 -31.65 -5.30 15.18
C MET A 1 -30.63 -4.23 15.57
N VAL A 2 -29.34 -4.54 15.43
CA VAL A 2 -28.25 -3.65 15.89
C VAL A 2 -28.02 -2.60 14.80
N ARG A 3 -28.23 -1.33 15.14
CA ARG A 3 -28.00 -0.20 14.24
C ARG A 3 -26.53 -0.17 13.82
N CYS A 4 -26.29 -0.40 12.53
CA CYS A 4 -25.02 -0.19 11.85
C CYS A 4 -24.77 1.33 11.77
N SER A 5 -24.10 1.91 12.77
CA SER A 5 -23.58 3.27 12.65
C SER A 5 -22.27 3.22 11.86
N GLN A 6 -22.40 3.35 10.53
CA GLN A 6 -21.32 3.81 9.66
C GLN A 6 -20.96 5.24 10.08
N GLU A 7 -20.00 5.39 11.00
CA GLU A 7 -19.20 6.62 11.03
C GLU A 7 -18.41 6.62 9.73
N PHE A 8 -18.92 7.36 8.75
CA PHE A 8 -18.28 7.55 7.46
C PHE A 8 -16.87 8.07 7.68
N LEU A 9 -15.90 7.45 7.02
CA LEU A 9 -14.59 8.06 6.83
C LEU A 9 -14.84 9.42 6.17
N GLN A 10 -14.62 10.51 6.91
CA GLN A 10 -15.02 11.84 6.45
C GLN A 10 -14.19 12.20 5.23
N ILE A 11 -14.81 12.13 4.05
CA ILE A 11 -14.15 12.48 2.79
C ILE A 11 -13.96 14.00 2.79
N PRO A 12 -12.72 14.51 2.66
CA PRO A 12 -12.45 15.94 2.69
C PRO A 12 -13.18 16.67 1.55
N ASN A 13 -13.40 17.96 1.76
CA ASN A 13 -13.74 18.87 0.66
C ASN A 13 -12.49 19.13 -0.21
N LYS A 14 -12.67 19.86 -1.32
CA LYS A 14 -11.60 20.11 -2.28
C LYS A 14 -10.45 20.88 -1.65
N GLU A 15 -10.76 21.92 -0.90
CA GLU A 15 -9.80 22.82 -0.28
C GLU A 15 -8.93 22.09 0.74
N GLU A 16 -9.53 21.28 1.61
CA GLU A 16 -8.83 20.46 2.60
C GLU A 16 -7.92 19.42 1.93
N PHE A 17 -8.45 18.70 0.93
CA PHE A 17 -7.69 17.69 0.20
C PHE A 17 -6.47 18.31 -0.49
N HIS A 18 -6.67 19.44 -1.18
CA HIS A 18 -5.59 20.16 -1.87
C HIS A 18 -4.56 20.71 -0.89
N ALA A 19 -5.00 21.39 0.18
CA ALA A 19 -4.11 21.97 1.19
C ALA A 19 -3.16 20.94 1.80
N LYS A 20 -3.65 19.72 2.06
CA LYS A 20 -2.80 18.62 2.53
C LYS A 20 -1.79 18.16 1.48
N LEU A 21 -2.12 18.18 0.20
CA LEU A 21 -1.24 17.68 -0.85
C LEU A 21 -0.07 18.62 -1.19
N PHE A 22 -0.19 19.92 -0.92
CA PHE A 22 0.84 20.91 -1.24
C PHE A 22 2.07 20.89 -0.31
N SER A 23 2.02 20.28 0.88
CA SER A 23 3.22 20.07 1.69
C SER A 23 4.09 18.97 1.05
N GLN A 24 5.34 19.26 0.67
CA GLN A 24 6.18 18.24 0.03
C GLN A 24 6.49 17.10 1.01
N ALA A 25 6.07 15.88 0.66
CA ALA A 25 6.64 14.66 1.21
C ALA A 25 7.78 14.22 0.28
N ASP A 26 8.90 13.77 0.83
CA ASP A 26 10.02 13.27 0.04
C ASP A 26 9.67 11.92 -0.61
N ASN A 27 9.17 11.98 -1.84
CA ASN A 27 8.78 10.83 -2.66
C ASN A 27 9.94 10.32 -3.55
N ARG A 28 11.18 10.82 -3.40
CA ARG A 28 12.28 10.53 -4.34
C ARG A 28 12.54 9.02 -4.47
N MET A 29 12.56 8.30 -3.36
CA MET A 29 12.81 6.85 -3.38
C MET A 29 11.67 6.05 -4.00
N TYR A 30 10.43 6.51 -3.83
CA TYR A 30 9.29 5.94 -4.55
C TYR A 30 9.40 6.18 -6.05
N MET A 31 9.80 7.39 -6.48
CA MET A 31 10.00 7.70 -7.89
C MET A 31 11.11 6.85 -8.51
N VAL A 32 12.23 6.66 -7.81
CA VAL A 32 13.32 5.77 -8.25
C VAL A 32 12.82 4.34 -8.42
N ALA A 33 12.19 3.77 -7.39
CA ALA A 33 11.65 2.42 -7.46
C ALA A 33 10.60 2.27 -8.58
N ARG A 34 9.76 3.30 -8.78
CA ARG A 34 8.72 3.30 -9.82
C ARG A 34 9.36 3.32 -11.21
N ASN A 35 10.34 4.17 -11.44
CA ASN A 35 11.08 4.23 -12.70
C ASN A 35 11.79 2.90 -13.02
N LEU A 36 12.39 2.24 -12.02
CA LEU A 36 12.99 0.92 -12.19
C LEU A 36 11.95 -0.11 -12.66
N VAL A 37 10.81 -0.20 -11.97
CA VAL A 37 9.76 -1.14 -12.38
C VAL A 37 9.09 -0.71 -13.70
N ASP A 38 9.10 0.57 -14.08
CA ASP A 38 8.52 1.05 -15.35
C ASP A 38 9.38 0.63 -16.53
N SER A 39 10.69 0.87 -16.41
CA SER A 39 11.67 0.54 -17.45
C SER A 39 11.91 -0.96 -17.58
N SER A 40 11.73 -1.71 -16.50
CA SER A 40 11.93 -3.16 -16.45
C SER A 40 10.66 -3.99 -16.63
N TRP A 41 9.53 -3.37 -16.99
CA TRP A 41 8.27 -4.09 -17.04
C TRP A 41 8.32 -5.27 -18.04
N GLY A 42 8.01 -6.48 -17.57
CA GLY A 42 8.15 -7.71 -18.34
C GLY A 42 9.47 -8.46 -18.13
N ASN A 43 10.39 -7.91 -17.33
CA ASN A 43 11.57 -8.60 -16.81
C ASN A 43 11.38 -8.83 -15.30
N PRO A 44 10.96 -10.02 -14.86
CA PRO A 44 10.66 -10.32 -13.46
C PRO A 44 11.82 -10.01 -12.50
N SER A 45 13.05 -10.35 -12.87
CA SER A 45 14.25 -10.10 -12.07
C SER A 45 14.45 -8.61 -11.77
N SER A 46 14.49 -7.78 -12.83
CA SER A 46 14.67 -6.34 -12.68
C SER A 46 13.44 -5.63 -12.08
N MET A 47 12.25 -6.24 -12.18
CA MET A 47 11.06 -5.78 -11.45
C MET A 47 11.18 -6.08 -9.94
N ALA A 48 11.71 -7.25 -9.57
CA ALA A 48 11.96 -7.63 -8.19
C ALA A 48 12.95 -6.67 -7.53
N ASP A 49 14.02 -6.26 -8.23
CA ASP A 49 14.97 -5.23 -7.78
C ASP A 49 14.26 -3.91 -7.42
N GLY A 50 13.40 -3.42 -8.31
CA GLY A 50 12.64 -2.19 -8.09
C GLY A 50 11.69 -2.28 -6.89
N VAL A 51 11.04 -3.43 -6.69
CA VAL A 51 10.23 -3.70 -5.49
C VAL A 51 11.11 -3.74 -4.24
N GLY A 52 12.27 -4.42 -4.29
CA GLY A 52 13.24 -4.51 -3.21
C GLY A 52 13.71 -3.14 -2.73
N VAL A 53 14.07 -2.24 -3.66
CA VAL A 53 14.47 -0.85 -3.35
C VAL A 53 13.39 -0.15 -2.51
N LEU A 54 12.12 -0.24 -2.92
CA LEU A 54 11.04 0.39 -2.15
C LEU A 54 10.91 -0.25 -0.77
N LEU A 55 10.96 -1.57 -0.68
CA LEU A 55 10.74 -2.30 0.57
C LEU A 55 11.85 -2.10 1.60
N TYR A 56 13.12 -2.06 1.18
CA TYR A 56 14.24 -1.79 2.09
C TYR A 56 14.22 -0.37 2.67
N ILE A 57 13.60 0.58 1.98
CA ILE A 57 13.51 1.97 2.45
C ILE A 57 12.21 2.20 3.22
N TRP A 58 11.07 1.82 2.62
CA TRP A 58 9.75 2.15 3.16
C TRP A 58 9.21 1.08 4.09
N ASN A 59 9.72 -0.15 4.04
CA ASN A 59 9.39 -1.24 4.96
C ASN A 59 10.60 -1.68 5.78
N ARG A 60 11.56 -0.77 5.97
CA ARG A 60 12.87 -1.01 6.59
C ARG A 60 12.78 -1.78 7.92
N ALA A 61 11.94 -1.35 8.85
CA ALA A 61 11.80 -1.99 10.16
C ALA A 61 11.41 -3.48 10.09
N PHE A 62 10.76 -3.91 8.99
CA PHE A 62 10.42 -5.32 8.79
C PHE A 62 11.64 -6.15 8.37
N TYR A 63 12.52 -5.60 7.53
CA TYR A 63 13.69 -6.30 6.96
C TYR A 63 15.01 -6.04 7.69
N GLN A 64 15.03 -5.24 8.76
CA GLN A 64 16.26 -4.90 9.49
C GLN A 64 16.64 -5.84 10.63
N ASP A 65 15.72 -6.67 11.13
CA ASP A 65 15.96 -7.54 12.30
C ASP A 65 16.61 -8.90 11.92
N GLY A 66 17.55 -8.85 10.98
CA GLY A 66 18.24 -10.03 10.44
C GLY A 66 17.40 -10.88 9.47
N SER A 67 16.22 -10.40 9.06
CA SER A 67 15.41 -11.06 8.03
C SER A 67 15.60 -10.41 6.67
N THR A 68 16.06 -11.14 5.66
CA THR A 68 16.27 -10.64 4.30
C THR A 68 15.07 -10.94 3.39
N LEU A 69 15.00 -10.21 2.28
CA LEU A 69 14.08 -10.52 1.19
C LEU A 69 14.72 -11.58 0.29
N ASP A 70 13.97 -12.63 -0.02
CA ASP A 70 14.37 -13.66 -0.98
C ASP A 70 14.01 -13.17 -2.40
N PHE A 71 15.00 -12.68 -3.14
CA PHE A 71 14.78 -12.07 -4.46
C PHE A 71 14.39 -13.10 -5.51
N ASP A 72 14.89 -14.34 -5.42
CA ASP A 72 14.55 -15.42 -6.34
C ASP A 72 13.06 -15.79 -6.20
N GLU A 73 12.56 -15.92 -4.96
CA GLU A 73 11.13 -16.18 -4.74
C GLU A 73 10.25 -15.00 -5.20
N LEU A 74 10.72 -13.75 -5.05
CA LEU A 74 10.00 -12.58 -5.56
C LEU A 74 9.98 -12.54 -7.09
N GLU A 75 11.10 -12.84 -7.73
CA GLU A 75 11.20 -12.96 -9.19
C GLU A 75 10.21 -14.00 -9.72
N ASP A 76 10.25 -15.22 -9.18
CA ASP A 76 9.34 -16.30 -9.53
C ASP A 76 7.87 -15.90 -9.30
N CYS A 77 7.59 -15.22 -8.19
CA CYS A 77 6.23 -14.76 -7.88
C CYS A 77 5.74 -13.72 -8.89
N ILE A 78 6.59 -12.79 -9.31
CA ILE A 78 6.29 -11.79 -10.34
C ILE A 78 6.05 -12.49 -11.68
N ASP A 79 6.92 -13.43 -12.09
CA ASP A 79 6.80 -14.14 -13.36
C ASP A 79 5.47 -14.91 -13.45
N ARG A 80 5.19 -15.75 -12.44
CA ARG A 80 3.93 -16.52 -12.34
C ARG A 80 2.68 -15.65 -12.40
N ASN A 81 2.76 -14.39 -11.96
CA ASN A 81 1.63 -13.49 -11.87
C ASN A 81 1.67 -12.32 -12.88
N LEU A 82 2.62 -12.30 -13.82
CA LEU A 82 2.88 -11.13 -14.67
C LEU A 82 1.65 -10.68 -15.47
N GLN A 83 0.91 -11.63 -16.05
CA GLN A 83 -0.31 -11.33 -16.82
C GLN A 83 -1.42 -10.73 -15.94
N VAL A 84 -1.59 -11.26 -14.73
CA VAL A 84 -2.56 -10.73 -13.76
C VAL A 84 -2.15 -9.32 -13.33
N LEU A 85 -0.87 -9.11 -13.01
CA LEU A 85 -0.32 -7.81 -12.66
C LEU A 85 -0.50 -6.79 -13.79
N GLN A 86 -0.26 -7.18 -15.04
CA GLN A 86 -0.47 -6.36 -16.24
C GLN A 86 -1.94 -5.91 -16.37
N SER A 87 -2.89 -6.81 -16.09
CA SER A 87 -4.32 -6.47 -16.14
C SER A 87 -4.69 -5.38 -15.13
N PHE A 88 -4.19 -5.47 -13.89
CA PHE A 88 -4.44 -4.47 -12.85
C PHE A 88 -3.67 -3.17 -13.08
N ARG A 89 -2.45 -3.24 -13.60
CA ARG A 89 -1.63 -2.07 -13.91
C ARG A 89 -2.30 -1.09 -14.86
N ASN A 90 -3.03 -1.62 -15.85
CA ASN A 90 -3.77 -0.81 -16.81
C ASN A 90 -5.16 -0.40 -16.30
N LYS A 91 -5.59 -0.92 -15.14
CA LYS A 91 -6.89 -0.68 -14.55
C LYS A 91 -6.84 0.49 -13.55
N SER A 92 -7.91 1.26 -13.50
CA SER A 92 -8.12 2.27 -12.45
C SER A 92 -8.87 1.66 -11.28
N ILE A 93 -8.57 2.06 -10.04
CA ILE A 93 -9.31 1.65 -8.83
C ILE A 93 -10.82 1.92 -8.96
N LEU A 94 -11.21 2.94 -9.74
CA LEU A 94 -12.63 3.24 -10.02
C LEU A 94 -13.37 2.10 -10.74
N LYS A 95 -12.62 1.18 -11.37
CA LYS A 95 -13.13 -0.01 -12.06
C LYS A 95 -13.06 -1.28 -11.21
N LEU A 96 -12.66 -1.20 -9.94
CA LEU A 96 -12.71 -2.33 -9.01
C LEU A 96 -14.14 -2.89 -8.94
N SER A 97 -14.25 -4.21 -9.06
CA SER A 97 -15.49 -4.97 -9.16
C SER A 97 -15.43 -6.22 -8.27
N GLU A 98 -16.56 -6.88 -8.04
CA GLU A 98 -16.59 -8.09 -7.19
C GLU A 98 -15.75 -9.25 -7.73
N PRO A 99 -15.70 -9.55 -9.04
CA PRO A 99 -14.80 -10.60 -9.57
C PRO A 99 -13.31 -10.35 -9.30
N ASP A 100 -12.90 -9.09 -9.11
CA ASP A 100 -11.51 -8.79 -8.78
C ASP A 100 -11.12 -9.32 -7.40
N ALA A 101 -12.06 -9.50 -6.47
CA ALA A 101 -11.77 -9.88 -5.08
C ALA A 101 -11.06 -11.24 -4.98
N GLU A 102 -11.52 -12.24 -5.73
CA GLU A 102 -10.91 -13.58 -5.77
C GLU A 102 -9.47 -13.51 -6.30
N ILE A 103 -9.27 -12.75 -7.39
CA ILE A 103 -7.96 -12.58 -8.04
C ILE A 103 -6.99 -11.86 -7.11
N ILE A 104 -7.45 -10.78 -6.46
CA ILE A 104 -6.67 -10.02 -5.48
C ILE A 104 -6.30 -10.91 -4.30
N ASN A 105 -7.22 -11.76 -3.82
CA ASN A 105 -6.95 -12.67 -2.71
C ASN A 105 -5.79 -13.63 -3.05
N LYS A 106 -5.88 -14.31 -4.19
CA LYS A 106 -4.82 -15.23 -4.65
C LYS A 106 -3.49 -14.49 -4.82
N LEU A 107 -3.49 -13.38 -5.56
CA LEU A 107 -2.28 -12.59 -5.80
C LEU A 107 -1.67 -12.10 -4.49
N PHE A 108 -2.50 -11.68 -3.53
CA PHE A 108 -2.04 -11.20 -2.23
C PHE A 108 -1.31 -12.29 -1.48
N ASN A 109 -1.87 -13.50 -1.44
CA ASN A 109 -1.24 -14.64 -0.75
C ASN A 109 0.05 -15.10 -1.43
N ASP A 110 0.09 -15.09 -2.77
CA ASP A 110 1.30 -15.39 -3.54
C ASP A 110 2.44 -14.41 -3.15
N PHE A 111 2.14 -13.11 -3.12
CA PHE A 111 3.11 -12.09 -2.68
C PHE A 111 3.40 -12.12 -1.17
N MET A 112 2.45 -12.56 -0.35
CA MET A 112 2.65 -12.68 1.10
C MET A 112 3.69 -13.74 1.45
N ASN A 113 3.77 -14.80 0.63
CA ASN A 113 4.83 -15.80 0.73
C ASN A 113 6.15 -15.25 0.19
N ALA A 114 6.13 -14.66 -1.01
CA ALA A 114 7.35 -14.19 -1.68
C ALA A 114 8.05 -13.01 -1.00
N LEU A 115 7.30 -12.15 -0.32
CA LEU A 115 7.84 -11.00 0.42
C LEU A 115 8.10 -11.30 1.90
N ALA A 116 7.96 -12.55 2.33
CA ALA A 116 8.23 -12.93 3.69
C ALA A 116 9.71 -12.67 4.03
N GLY A 117 9.96 -12.14 5.23
CA GLY A 117 11.32 -12.01 5.73
C GLY A 117 11.85 -13.38 6.13
N VAL A 118 13.01 -13.75 5.62
CA VAL A 118 13.68 -15.00 5.95
C VAL A 118 14.86 -14.73 6.87
N LYS A 119 14.90 -15.41 8.02
CA LYS A 119 16.02 -15.35 8.96
C LYS A 119 16.53 -16.76 9.23
N GLU A 120 17.83 -16.99 9.02
CA GLU A 120 18.49 -18.23 9.43
C GLU A 120 18.82 -18.18 10.92
N THR A 121 18.56 -19.27 11.63
CA THR A 121 18.97 -19.44 13.04
C THR A 121 20.36 -20.08 13.12
N GLU A 122 20.96 -20.03 14.31
CA GLU A 122 22.25 -20.68 14.58
C GLU A 122 22.18 -22.20 14.36
N GLU A 123 21.00 -22.82 14.48
CA GLU A 123 20.78 -24.24 14.18
C GLU A 123 20.52 -24.54 12.69
N GLY A 124 20.59 -23.53 11.82
CA GLY A 124 20.32 -23.67 10.39
C GLY A 124 18.83 -23.72 10.01
N GLU A 125 17.92 -23.40 10.94
CA GLU A 125 16.49 -23.35 10.65
C GLU A 125 16.13 -22.01 9.97
N ARG A 126 15.29 -22.05 8.92
CA ARG A 126 14.74 -20.84 8.29
C ARG A 126 13.46 -20.41 9.00
N LYS A 127 13.51 -19.29 9.72
CA LYS A 127 12.33 -18.64 10.29
C LYS A 127 11.71 -17.67 9.29
N ILE A 128 10.45 -17.95 8.92
CA ILE A 128 9.68 -17.15 7.95
C ILE A 128 8.78 -16.18 8.70
N LYS A 129 8.91 -14.89 8.40
CA LYS A 129 8.06 -13.82 8.94
C LYS A 129 7.23 -13.23 7.81
N LYS A 130 5.91 -13.29 7.95
CA LYS A 130 4.95 -12.78 6.96
C LYS A 130 4.60 -11.31 7.21
N GLY A 131 4.52 -10.52 6.14
CA GLY A 131 4.45 -9.05 6.22
C GLY A 131 3.44 -8.41 5.26
N PRO A 132 2.16 -8.30 5.65
CA PRO A 132 1.11 -7.73 4.80
C PRO A 132 1.39 -6.32 4.27
N VAL A 133 2.11 -5.49 5.04
CA VAL A 133 2.49 -4.12 4.62
C VAL A 133 3.41 -4.13 3.40
N GLY A 134 4.32 -5.11 3.31
CA GLY A 134 5.22 -5.25 2.16
C GLY A 134 4.44 -5.53 0.88
N VAL A 135 3.45 -6.42 0.96
CA VAL A 135 2.56 -6.78 -0.16
C VAL A 135 1.86 -5.55 -0.74
N THR A 136 1.25 -4.71 0.09
CA THR A 136 0.49 -3.56 -0.43
C THR A 136 1.39 -2.48 -1.04
N LYS A 137 2.62 -2.32 -0.53
CA LYS A 137 3.63 -1.44 -1.13
C LYS A 137 4.10 -1.96 -2.48
N ALA A 138 4.40 -3.26 -2.58
CA ALA A 138 4.76 -3.90 -3.84
C ALA A 138 3.62 -3.78 -4.86
N PHE A 139 2.39 -4.06 -4.46
CA PHE A 139 1.20 -3.94 -5.30
C PHE A 139 1.00 -2.54 -5.86
N HIS A 140 1.08 -1.52 -5.00
CA HIS A 140 0.97 -0.14 -5.47
C HIS A 140 2.09 0.23 -6.41
N LEU A 141 3.32 -0.21 -6.13
CA LEU A 141 4.42 -0.01 -7.05
C LEU A 141 4.07 -0.64 -8.41
N LEU A 142 3.71 -1.92 -8.45
CA LEU A 142 3.44 -2.67 -9.68
C LEU A 142 2.20 -2.18 -10.47
N ALA A 143 1.14 -1.74 -9.78
CA ALA A 143 -0.09 -1.23 -10.39
C ALA A 143 -0.61 0.05 -9.67
N PRO A 144 0.03 1.21 -9.86
CA PRO A 144 -0.18 2.41 -9.05
C PRO A 144 -1.52 3.11 -9.27
N LYS A 145 -2.25 2.75 -10.34
CA LYS A 145 -3.59 3.26 -10.63
C LYS A 145 -4.69 2.44 -9.97
N PHE A 146 -4.37 1.23 -9.50
CA PHE A 146 -5.33 0.26 -8.99
C PHE A 146 -5.11 -0.04 -7.51
N PHE A 147 -3.91 -0.47 -7.11
CA PHE A 147 -3.69 -0.97 -5.76
C PHE A 147 -3.34 0.16 -4.78
N PRO A 148 -4.13 0.37 -3.71
CA PRO A 148 -3.75 1.31 -2.66
C PRO A 148 -2.70 0.71 -1.72
N MET A 149 -1.81 1.57 -1.21
CA MET A 149 -0.92 1.22 -0.10
C MET A 149 -1.61 1.42 1.24
N TRP A 150 -1.14 0.70 2.24
CA TRP A 150 -1.42 1.02 3.62
C TRP A 150 -0.19 0.79 4.52
N ASP A 151 -0.28 1.29 5.74
CA ASP A 151 0.46 0.76 6.88
C ASP A 151 -0.55 0.23 7.92
N THR A 152 -0.06 -0.26 9.06
CA THR A 152 -0.92 -0.76 10.15
C THR A 152 -1.92 0.29 10.64
N GLN A 153 -1.52 1.57 10.72
CA GLN A 153 -2.38 2.61 11.24
C GLN A 153 -3.45 3.03 10.23
N ILE A 154 -3.09 3.18 8.95
CA ILE A 154 -4.04 3.41 7.87
C ILE A 154 -5.06 2.28 7.82
N ALA A 155 -4.62 1.02 7.95
CA ALA A 155 -5.54 -0.11 8.02
C ALA A 155 -6.52 0.02 9.20
N ILE A 156 -6.04 0.42 10.38
CA ILE A 156 -6.88 0.66 11.57
C ILE A 156 -7.88 1.79 11.32
N ASP A 157 -7.44 2.93 10.78
CA ASP A 157 -8.27 4.10 10.52
C ASP A 157 -9.44 3.78 9.57
N TYR A 158 -9.22 2.83 8.64
CA TYR A 158 -10.23 2.34 7.70
C TYR A 158 -11.00 1.11 8.22
N ARG A 159 -10.88 0.77 9.53
CA ARG A 159 -11.51 -0.40 10.17
C ARG A 159 -11.16 -1.73 9.49
N CYS A 160 -9.96 -1.79 8.93
CA CYS A 160 -9.39 -2.94 8.25
C CYS A 160 -8.17 -3.48 8.99
N ARG A 161 -8.13 -3.35 10.32
CA ARG A 161 -7.14 -4.03 11.17
C ARG A 161 -7.10 -5.52 10.81
N TYR A 162 -5.90 -6.06 10.69
CA TYR A 162 -5.64 -7.41 10.20
C TYR A 162 -4.71 -8.20 11.13
N SER A 163 -4.81 -9.51 11.02
CA SER A 163 -3.76 -10.47 11.38
C SER A 163 -3.16 -11.03 10.09
N THR A 164 -2.18 -11.92 10.21
CA THR A 164 -1.53 -12.55 9.06
C THR A 164 -2.53 -13.42 8.25
N GLU A 165 -3.46 -14.06 8.94
CA GLU A 165 -4.40 -15.05 8.37
C GLU A 165 -5.53 -14.39 7.57
N ASN A 166 -5.95 -13.18 7.94
CA ASN A 166 -7.04 -12.46 7.28
C ASN A 166 -6.58 -11.22 6.49
N ALA A 167 -5.28 -11.03 6.34
CA ALA A 167 -4.71 -9.85 5.70
C ALA A 167 -5.26 -9.59 4.29
N ALA A 168 -5.40 -10.64 3.46
CA ALA A 168 -5.94 -10.53 2.11
C ALA A 168 -7.40 -10.02 2.10
N GLU A 169 -8.26 -10.60 2.94
CA GLU A 169 -9.66 -10.19 3.09
C GLU A 169 -9.77 -8.72 3.54
N ARG A 170 -8.96 -8.34 4.53
CA ARG A 170 -8.93 -6.97 5.07
C ARG A 170 -8.42 -5.98 4.02
N TYR A 171 -7.44 -6.38 3.20
CA TYR A 171 -6.93 -5.56 2.13
C TYR A 171 -7.96 -5.37 1.00
N ILE A 172 -8.72 -6.39 0.63
CA ILE A 172 -9.82 -6.27 -0.35
C ILE A 172 -10.87 -5.28 0.16
N ARG A 173 -11.24 -5.38 1.45
CA ARG A 173 -12.15 -4.41 2.07
C ARG A 173 -11.58 -2.98 2.03
N PHE A 174 -10.29 -2.82 2.28
CA PHE A 174 -9.62 -1.53 2.15
C PHE A 174 -9.64 -1.00 0.71
N CYS A 175 -9.42 -1.84 -0.31
CA CYS A 175 -9.57 -1.45 -1.71
C CYS A 175 -10.97 -0.92 -2.02
N LYS A 176 -12.02 -1.54 -1.48
CA LYS A 176 -13.41 -1.06 -1.61
C LYS A 176 -13.61 0.32 -0.98
N TRP A 177 -13.02 0.58 0.18
CA TRP A 177 -13.04 1.92 0.79
C TRP A 177 -12.31 2.96 -0.05
N ILE A 178 -11.12 2.63 -0.56
CA ILE A 178 -10.35 3.56 -1.38
C ILE A 178 -11.05 3.82 -2.72
N LYS A 179 -11.76 2.84 -3.29
CA LYS A 179 -12.64 3.08 -4.45
C LYS A 179 -13.68 4.17 -4.14
N GLN A 180 -14.40 4.07 -3.02
CA GLN A 180 -15.40 5.07 -2.64
C GLN A 180 -14.79 6.45 -2.39
N PHE A 181 -13.62 6.49 -1.73
CA PHE A 181 -12.86 7.73 -1.55
C PHE A 181 -12.49 8.33 -2.92
N ALA A 182 -11.94 7.51 -3.81
CA ALA A 182 -11.53 7.89 -5.16
C ALA A 182 -12.70 8.41 -5.99
N GLU A 183 -13.87 7.79 -5.93
CA GLU A 183 -15.08 8.26 -6.61
C GLU A 183 -15.48 9.67 -6.13
N SER A 184 -15.46 9.89 -4.82
CA SER A 184 -15.80 11.19 -4.23
C SER A 184 -14.78 12.28 -4.59
N VAL A 185 -13.48 12.00 -4.45
CA VAL A 185 -12.41 12.94 -4.85
C VAL A 185 -12.45 13.24 -6.34
N ASN A 186 -12.64 12.22 -7.17
CA ASN A 186 -12.71 12.38 -8.62
C ASN A 186 -13.89 13.26 -9.06
N LYS A 187 -14.99 13.25 -8.29
CA LYS A 187 -16.17 14.10 -8.51
C LYS A 187 -16.01 15.50 -7.93
N LYS A 188 -15.47 15.64 -6.72
CA LYS A 188 -15.51 16.89 -5.93
C LYS A 188 -14.24 17.73 -5.99
N CYS A 189 -13.09 17.10 -6.19
CA CYS A 189 -11.79 17.72 -5.95
C CYS A 189 -10.99 18.00 -7.23
N ARG A 190 -11.64 18.00 -8.40
CA ARG A 190 -11.00 18.32 -9.69
C ARG A 190 -10.77 19.84 -9.85
N PRO A 191 -9.71 20.27 -10.57
CA PRO A 191 -8.63 19.44 -11.11
C PRO A 191 -7.75 18.86 -10.00
N LEU A 192 -7.14 17.71 -10.24
CA LEU A 192 -6.23 17.10 -9.26
C LEU A 192 -4.84 17.75 -9.37
N PRO A 193 -4.15 17.97 -8.24
CA PRO A 193 -2.81 18.54 -8.27
C PRO A 193 -1.81 17.49 -8.76
N ASN A 194 -1.10 17.79 -9.85
CA ASN A 194 0.04 17.09 -10.50
C ASN A 194 -0.20 15.72 -11.18
N ASP A 195 0.90 15.10 -11.62
CA ASP A 195 1.02 13.90 -12.45
C ASP A 195 0.84 12.56 -11.69
N ARG A 196 0.59 12.62 -10.38
CA ARG A 196 0.39 11.42 -9.55
C ARG A 196 -0.96 10.76 -9.82
N THR A 197 -1.01 9.43 -9.62
CA THR A 197 -2.27 8.69 -9.72
C THR A 197 -3.23 9.09 -8.60
N LEU A 198 -4.54 8.95 -8.86
CA LEU A 198 -5.58 9.22 -7.85
C LEU A 198 -5.36 8.42 -6.55
N VAL A 199 -4.93 7.16 -6.68
CA VAL A 199 -4.60 6.29 -5.55
C VAL A 199 -3.42 6.85 -4.76
N LYS A 200 -2.37 7.33 -5.44
CA LYS A 200 -1.21 7.93 -4.77
C LYS A 200 -1.56 9.23 -4.04
N LEU A 201 -2.44 10.05 -4.60
CA LEU A 201 -2.93 11.26 -3.92
C LEU A 201 -3.69 10.92 -2.63
N ILE A 202 -4.52 9.88 -2.64
CA ILE A 202 -5.24 9.43 -1.44
C ILE A 202 -4.29 8.88 -0.39
N ASP A 203 -3.28 8.09 -0.80
CA ASP A 203 -2.22 7.59 0.08
C ASP A 203 -1.50 8.74 0.81
N GLU A 204 -1.03 9.75 0.07
CA GLU A 204 -0.37 10.90 0.69
C GLU A 204 -1.29 11.71 1.60
N TYR A 205 -2.56 11.87 1.23
CA TYR A 205 -3.55 12.51 2.07
C TYR A 205 -3.70 11.78 3.40
N ASN A 206 -3.85 10.45 3.36
CA ASN A 206 -3.95 9.61 4.57
C ASN A 206 -2.72 9.77 5.45
N HIS A 207 -1.52 9.66 4.86
CA HIS A 207 -0.26 9.79 5.60
C HIS A 207 -0.12 11.16 6.29
N LYS A 208 -0.38 12.26 5.57
CA LYS A 208 -0.24 13.61 6.12
C LYS A 208 -1.31 13.97 7.14
N THR A 209 -2.53 13.47 6.96
CA THR A 209 -3.63 13.64 7.92
C THR A 209 -3.24 13.04 9.28
N ARG A 210 -2.58 11.87 9.25
CA ARG A 210 -2.03 11.23 10.44
C ARG A 210 -0.93 12.07 11.09
N SER A 211 0.09 12.51 10.35
CA SER A 211 1.20 13.30 10.92
C SER A 211 0.69 14.56 11.65
N THR A 212 -0.35 15.22 11.11
CA THR A 212 -0.97 16.37 11.78
C THR A 212 -1.68 16.01 13.09
N LYS A 213 -2.29 14.82 13.19
CA LYS A 213 -2.94 14.36 14.43
C LYS A 213 -1.92 14.06 15.52
N GLU A 214 -0.82 13.40 15.15
CA GLU A 214 0.28 13.08 16.08
C GLU A 214 0.91 14.36 16.66
N GLU A 215 1.23 15.35 15.82
CA GLU A 215 1.77 16.65 16.28
C GLU A 215 0.83 17.38 17.26
N LYS A 216 -0.48 17.35 17.02
CA LYS A 216 -1.47 17.95 17.94
C LYS A 216 -1.49 17.23 19.27
N HIS A 217 -1.45 15.90 19.28
CA HIS A 217 -1.42 15.11 20.51
C HIS A 217 -0.19 15.42 21.37
N TYR A 218 1.01 15.48 20.76
CA TYR A 218 2.24 15.85 21.48
C TYR A 218 2.23 17.28 22.04
N LYS A 219 1.64 18.24 21.31
CA LYS A 219 1.51 19.63 21.79
C LYS A 219 0.57 19.76 23.00
N VAL A 220 -0.47 18.92 23.08
CA VAL A 220 -1.36 18.88 24.26
C VAL A 220 -0.62 18.32 25.47
N LEU A 221 0.13 17.23 25.30
CA LEU A 221 0.89 16.61 26.39
C LEU A 221 1.97 17.56 26.96
N ARG A 222 2.67 18.33 26.10
CA ARG A 222 3.68 19.31 26.55
C ARG A 222 3.12 20.56 27.24
N LYS A 223 1.83 20.86 27.09
CA LYS A 223 1.18 21.97 27.82
C LYS A 223 0.59 21.53 29.16
N ALA A 224 0.52 20.22 29.39
CA ALA A 224 0.02 19.62 30.64
C ALA A 224 1.16 19.18 31.59
N SER A 225 2.42 19.39 31.19
CA SER A 225 3.66 19.18 31.95
C SER A 225 4.30 20.51 32.29
#